data_AF-A0AAW1DHC3-F1
#
_entry.id   AF-A0AAW1DHC3-F1
#
_cell.length_a   1.000
_cell.length_b   1.000
_cell.length_c   1.000
_cell.angle_alpha   90.00
_cell.angle_beta   90.00
_cell.angle_gamma   90.00
#
_symmetry.space_group_name_H-M   'P 1'
#
loop_
_entity.id
_entity.type
_entity.pdbx_description
1 polymer ?
#
loop_
_entity_poly.entity_id
_entity_poly.type
_entity_poly.pdbx_seq_one_letter_code
_entity_poly.pdbx_strand_id
1 'polypeptide(L)' 'MFAGIQTIFMRQLVVPRYVLLGHDASLHCQYELRGDTLYALKWYKNSREFYRITPGAVPAVTVFPVPGVYVDVSILIKT' A
#
# COMPACT_ATOMS: atom_id res chain seq x y z
N MET A 1 35.52 -5.07 2.78
CA MET A 1 34.23 -5.47 3.37
C MET A 1 33.16 -5.18 2.34
N PHE A 2 32.57 -6.21 1.72
CA PHE A 2 31.57 -6.02 0.67
C PHE A 2 30.24 -5.65 1.32
N ALA A 3 29.81 -4.39 1.18
CA ALA A 3 28.43 -4.03 1.49
C ALA A 3 27.54 -4.68 0.43
N GLY A 4 26.76 -5.68 0.83
CA GLY A 4 25.78 -6.31 -0.07
C GLY A 4 24.82 -5.28 -0.65
N ILE A 5 24.30 -5.55 -1.85
CA ILE A 5 23.31 -4.70 -2.51
C ILE A 5 22.11 -4.54 -1.57
N GLN A 6 21.83 -3.31 -1.16
CA GLN A 6 20.69 -3.00 -0.31
C GLN A 6 19.50 -2.67 -1.22
N THR A 7 18.49 -3.54 -1.21
CA THR A 7 17.25 -3.38 -1.98
C THR A 7 16.09 -3.08 -1.06
N ILE A 8 14.96 -2.65 -1.63
CA ILE A 8 13.69 -2.57 -0.91
C ILE A 8 13.37 -3.93 -0.28
N PHE A 9 13.00 -3.92 1.01
CA PHE A 9 12.65 -5.11 1.76
C PHE A 9 11.28 -4.93 2.42
N MET A 10 10.34 -5.81 2.10
CA MET A 10 9.04 -5.85 2.78
C MET A 10 9.23 -6.55 4.14
N ARG A 11 9.06 -5.79 5.23
CA ARG A 11 9.18 -6.32 6.61
C ARG A 11 7.94 -7.10 7.02
N GLN A 12 6.76 -6.54 6.76
CA GLN A 12 5.52 -7.13 7.25
C GLN A 12 4.35 -6.74 6.35
N LEU A 13 3.52 -7.72 6.01
CA LEU A 13 2.26 -7.54 5.33
C LEU A 13 1.13 -8.08 6.22
N VAL A 14 0.23 -7.20 6.66
CA VAL A 14 -0.92 -7.56 7.49
C VAL A 14 -2.19 -7.34 6.69
N VAL A 15 -2.86 -8.43 6.36
CA VAL A 15 -4.14 -8.44 5.65
C VAL A 15 -5.10 -9.33 6.44
N PRO A 16 -6.24 -8.81 6.92
CA PRO A 16 -7.22 -9.62 7.63
C PRO A 16 -7.79 -10.69 6.68
N ARG A 17 -7.85 -11.93 7.16
CA ARG A 17 -8.38 -13.05 6.38
C ARG A 17 -9.89 -12.94 6.15
N TYR A 18 -10.60 -12.38 7.14
CA TYR A 18 -12.04 -12.17 7.12
C TYR A 18 -12.37 -10.86 7.83
N VAL A 19 -13.40 -10.17 7.35
CA VAL A 19 -13.96 -8.96 7.96
C VAL A 19 -15.48 -9.10 7.96
N LEU A 20 -16.12 -8.59 9.01
CA LEU A 20 -17.58 -8.61 9.12
C LEU A 20 -18.20 -7.71 8.04
N LEU A 21 -19.36 -8.12 7.53
CA LEU A 21 -20.08 -7.32 6.54
C LEU A 21 -20.37 -5.92 7.10
N GLY A 22 -20.11 -4.89 6.29
CA GLY A 22 -20.31 -3.49 6.67
C GLY A 22 -19.23 -2.91 7.60
N HIS A 23 -18.20 -3.68 7.95
CA HIS A 23 -17.05 -3.18 8.72
C HIS A 23 -15.85 -2.92 7.82
N ASP A 24 -14.97 -2.03 8.27
CA ASP A 24 -13.76 -1.66 7.55
C ASP A 24 -12.64 -2.69 7.72
N ALA A 25 -11.79 -2.80 6.69
CA ALA A 25 -10.59 -3.62 6.69
C ALA A 25 -9.35 -2.74 6.57
N SER A 26 -8.42 -2.84 7.53
CA SER A 26 -7.13 -2.14 7.44
C SER A 26 -6.08 -3.05 6.82
N LEU A 27 -5.47 -2.59 5.72
CA LEU A 27 -4.38 -3.28 5.04
C LEU A 27 -3.06 -2.58 5.38
N HIS A 28 -2.14 -3.27 6.05
CA HIS A 28 -0.87 -2.70 6.49
C HIS A 28 0.31 -3.33 5.75
N CYS A 29 1.20 -2.49 5.23
CA CYS A 29 2.44 -2.92 4.60
C CYS A 29 3.61 -2.10 5.14
N GLN A 30 4.50 -2.78 5.88
CA GLN A 30 5.75 -2.20 6.37
C GLN A 30 6.88 -2.60 5.45
N TYR A 31 7.63 -1.63 4.96
CA TYR A 31 8.77 -1.84 4.07
C TYR A 31 9.94 -0.93 4.46
N GLU A 32 11.14 -1.35 4.08
CA GLU A 32 12.36 -0.56 4.20
C GLU A 32 12.93 -0.29 2.84
N LEU A 33 13.37 0.95 2.60
CA LEU A 33 13.97 1.33 1.34
C LEU A 33 15.47 1.02 1.27
N ARG A 34 16.16 0.94 2.42
CA ARG A 34 17.59 0.57 2.54
C ARG A 34 18.51 1.30 1.52
N GLY A 35 18.25 2.58 1.26
CA GLY A 35 19.02 3.40 0.31
C GLY A 35 18.44 3.45 -1.11
N ASP A 36 17.33 2.75 -1.37
CA ASP A 36 16.57 2.83 -2.62
C ASP A 36 15.40 3.85 -2.51
N THR A 37 14.64 4.01 -3.59
CA THR A 37 13.43 4.84 -3.66
C THR A 37 12.22 3.99 -3.97
N LEU A 38 11.11 4.24 -3.28
CA LEU A 38 9.87 3.54 -3.58
C LEU A 38 9.28 4.08 -4.88
N TYR A 39 9.23 3.25 -5.92
CA TYR A 39 8.54 3.59 -7.15
C TYR A 39 7.02 3.73 -6.93
N ALA A 40 6.39 2.71 -6.34
CA ALA A 40 4.98 2.76 -5.93
C ALA A 40 4.62 1.65 -4.94
N LEU A 41 3.65 1.91 -4.06
CA LEU A 41 2.91 0.89 -3.33
C LEU A 41 1.54 0.73 -3.98
N LYS A 42 1.12 -0.50 -4.27
CA LYS A 42 -0.14 -0.79 -4.96
C LYS A 42 -0.90 -1.90 -4.26
N TRP A 43 -2.23 -1.76 -4.17
CA TRP A 43 -3.12 -2.81 -3.73
C TRP A 43 -4.03 -3.29 -4.87
N TYR A 44 -4.22 -4.60 -4.93
CA TYR A 44 -5.00 -5.29 -5.95
C TYR A 44 -6.07 -6.17 -5.31
N LYS A 45 -7.25 -6.20 -5.92
CA LYS A 45 -8.31 -7.19 -5.65
C LYS A 45 -8.68 -7.83 -6.98
N ASN A 46 -8.60 -9.15 -7.06
CA ASN A 46 -8.93 -9.91 -8.28
C ASN A 46 -8.22 -9.34 -9.53
N SER A 47 -6.92 -9.09 -9.41
CA SER A 47 -6.07 -8.51 -10.47
C SER A 47 -6.40 -7.08 -10.90
N ARG A 48 -7.31 -6.39 -10.20
CA ARG A 48 -7.62 -4.98 -10.43
C ARG A 48 -6.98 -4.11 -9.37
N GLU A 49 -6.17 -3.14 -9.81
CA GLU A 49 -5.61 -2.10 -8.94
C GLU A 49 -6.78 -1.30 -8.36
N PHE A 50 -6.80 -1.09 -7.05
CA PHE A 50 -7.81 -0.25 -6.40
C PHE A 50 -7.20 0.91 -5.60
N TYR A 51 -5.91 0.82 -5.27
CA TYR A 51 -5.19 1.86 -4.54
C TYR A 51 -3.71 1.88 -4.94
N ARG A 52 -3.14 3.09 -5.07
CA ARG A 52 -1.72 3.31 -5.32
C ARG A 52 -1.20 4.54 -4.57
N ILE A 53 -0.02 4.39 -3.96
CA ILE A 53 0.83 5.50 -3.53
C ILE A 53 2.04 5.56 -4.47
N THR A 54 2.29 6.72 -5.06
CA THR A 54 3.51 7.02 -5.84
C THR A 54 4.20 8.23 -5.19
N PRO A 55 5.26 8.01 -4.39
CA PRO A 55 5.98 9.11 -3.76
C PRO A 55 6.49 10.12 -4.79
N GLY A 56 6.28 11.41 -4.53
CA GLY A 56 6.67 12.49 -5.44
C GLY A 56 5.69 12.76 -6.59
N ALA A 57 4.64 11.96 -6.78
CA ALA A 57 3.58 12.28 -7.74
C ALA A 57 2.58 13.30 -7.17
N VAL A 58 1.88 14.00 -8.07
CA VAL A 58 0.76 14.88 -7.73
C VAL A 58 -0.47 14.42 -8.53
N PRO A 59 -1.49 13.81 -7.90
CA PRO A 59 -1.56 13.46 -6.48
C PRO A 59 -0.70 12.25 -6.12
N ALA A 60 -0.18 12.22 -4.89
CA ALA A 60 0.64 11.10 -4.39
C ALA A 60 -0.16 9.80 -4.23
N VAL A 61 -1.48 9.92 -4.03
CA VAL A 61 -2.42 8.81 -3.83
C VAL A 61 -3.38 8.78 -5.01
N THR A 62 -3.59 7.60 -5.59
CA THR A 62 -4.59 7.37 -6.63
C THR A 62 -5.48 6.20 -6.22
N VAL A 63 -6.79 6.39 -6.32
CA VAL A 63 -7.79 5.35 -6.08
C VAL A 63 -8.42 4.96 -7.40
N PHE A 64 -8.54 3.65 -7.64
CA PHE A 64 -9.14 3.10 -8.85
C PHE A 64 -10.44 2.39 -8.49
N PRO A 65 -11.55 2.69 -9.18
CA PRO A 65 -12.84 2.09 -8.84
C PRO A 65 -12.85 0.59 -9.15
N VAL A 66 -13.12 -0.21 -8.13
CA VAL A 66 -13.33 -1.67 -8.25
C VAL A 66 -14.66 -2.03 -7.59
N PRO A 67 -15.56 -2.79 -8.26
CA PRO A 67 -16.84 -3.17 -7.67
C PRO A 67 -16.71 -3.82 -6.29
N GLY A 68 -17.46 -3.28 -5.32
CA GLY A 68 -17.44 -3.74 -3.93
C GLY A 68 -16.11 -3.46 -3.21
N VAL A 69 -15.38 -2.42 -3.61
CA VAL A 69 -14.22 -1.88 -2.89
C VAL A 69 -14.45 -0.40 -2.66
N TYR A 70 -14.45 0.00 -1.39
CA TYR A 70 -14.52 1.40 -0.98
C TYR A 70 -13.23 1.71 -0.23
N VAL A 71 -12.49 2.71 -0.69
CA VAL A 71 -11.20 3.08 -0.12
C VAL A 71 -11.38 4.35 0.70
N ASP A 72 -11.11 4.26 2.00
CA ASP A 72 -11.02 5.43 2.86
C ASP A 72 -9.61 6.05 2.78
N VAL A 73 -9.51 7.19 2.10
CA VAL A 73 -8.25 7.97 1.99
C VAL A 73 -8.06 8.94 3.17
N SER A 74 -9.05 9.07 4.05
CA SER A 74 -9.04 9.99 5.20
C SER A 74 -8.04 9.59 6.27
N ILE A 75 -7.57 8.34 6.25
CA ILE A 75 -6.57 7.82 7.18
C ILE A 75 -5.20 8.50 6.95
N LEU A 76 -4.93 8.96 5.72
CA LEU A 76 -3.64 9.58 5.35
C LEU A 76 -3.48 11.03 5.81
N ILE A 77 -4.56 11.67 6.27
CA ILE A 77 -4.58 13.08 6.72
C ILE A 77 -4.42 13.20 8.25
N LYS A 78 -4.34 12.09 8.98
CA LYS A 78 -4.31 12.04 10.46
C LYS A 78 -2.97 11.62 11.07
N THR A 79 -1.91 11.45 10.28
CA THR A 79 -0.55 11.19 10.76
C THR A 79 0.33 12.39 10.43
#